data_AF-A0A1H1Q1D0-F1
#
_entry.id   AF-A0A1H1Q1D0-F1
#
_cell.length_a   1.000
_cell.length_b   1.000
_cell.length_c   1.000
_cell.angle_alpha   90.00
_cell.angle_beta   90.00
_cell.angle_gamma   90.00
#
_symmetry.space_group_name_H-M   'P 1'
#
loop_
_entity.id
_entity.type
_entity.pdbx_description
1 polymer ?
#
loop_
_entity_poly.entity_id
_entity_poly.type
_entity_poly.pdbx_seq_one_letter_code
_entity_poly.pdbx_strand_id
1 'polypeptide(L)'
;MKSTGKNKKPRIEPPVFDAEGYQTNIKDLNGTPLPNLSKVQAVSFWGGARSGAGRKSTGRQPVLLRLTPKTLRRLRAAARKQGKSISEVAEARLVLA
;
A
#
# COMPACT_ATOMS: atom_id res chain seq x y z
N MET A 1 -0.45 -29.23 53.40
CA MET A 1 0.17 -29.52 52.08
C MET A 1 -0.55 -28.68 51.03
N LYS A 2 0.14 -27.78 50.32
CA LYS A 2 -0.48 -26.91 49.31
C LYS A 2 -0.54 -27.66 47.97
N SER A 3 -1.72 -27.81 47.39
CA SER A 3 -1.92 -28.43 46.07
C SER A 3 -1.39 -27.49 44.97
N THR A 4 -0.39 -27.95 44.23
CA THR A 4 0.13 -27.26 43.05
C THR A 4 -0.94 -27.24 41.94
N GLY A 5 -1.45 -26.05 41.64
CA GLY A 5 -2.35 -25.82 40.51
C GLY A 5 -1.67 -26.19 39.20
N LYS A 6 -2.27 -27.11 38.44
CA LYS A 6 -1.79 -27.45 37.09
C LYS A 6 -1.99 -26.23 36.19
N ASN A 7 -0.90 -25.56 35.81
CA ASN A 7 -0.90 -24.54 34.77
C ASN A 7 -1.28 -25.18 33.43
N LYS A 8 -2.58 -25.17 33.10
CA LYS A 8 -3.09 -25.54 31.78
C LYS A 8 -2.69 -24.45 30.79
N LYS A 9 -1.48 -24.52 30.23
CA LYS A 9 -1.15 -23.73 29.05
C LYS A 9 -2.12 -24.14 27.93
N PRO A 10 -2.69 -23.19 27.17
CA PRO A 10 -3.55 -23.52 26.05
C PRO A 10 -2.76 -24.36 25.05
N ARG A 11 -3.36 -25.46 24.60
CA ARG A 11 -2.78 -26.32 23.56
C ARG A 11 -2.84 -25.52 22.25
N ILE A 12 -1.69 -25.05 21.78
CA ILE A 12 -1.58 -24.33 20.52
C ILE A 12 -1.63 -25.37 19.40
N GLU A 13 -2.68 -25.34 18.59
CA GLU A 13 -2.78 -26.17 17.39
C GLU A 13 -1.79 -25.64 16.34
N PRO A 14 -1.10 -26.52 15.58
CA PRO A 14 -0.21 -26.09 14.50
C PRO A 14 -1.00 -25.37 13.40
N PRO A 15 -0.41 -24.39 12.70
CA PRO A 15 -1.09 -23.67 11.62
C PRO A 15 -1.40 -24.61 10.45
N VAL A 16 -2.62 -24.52 9.92
CA VAL A 16 -3.07 -25.25 8.73
C VAL A 16 -3.27 -24.27 7.60
N PHE A 17 -2.75 -24.60 6.42
CA PHE A 17 -2.80 -23.76 5.23
C PHE A 17 -3.62 -24.42 4.12
N ASP A 18 -4.28 -23.63 3.31
CA ASP A 18 -4.94 -24.07 2.07
C ASP A 18 -3.95 -24.15 0.89
N ALA A 19 -4.47 -24.49 -0.30
CA ALA A 19 -3.68 -24.60 -1.52
C ALA A 19 -3.12 -23.25 -2.02
N GLU A 20 -3.71 -22.14 -1.58
CA GLU A 20 -3.29 -20.77 -1.93
C GLU A 20 -2.27 -20.20 -0.91
N GLY A 21 -2.03 -20.93 0.18
CA GLY A 21 -1.10 -20.56 1.24
C GLY A 21 -1.73 -19.70 2.35
N TYR A 22 -3.06 -19.56 2.40
CA TYR A 22 -3.75 -18.87 3.48
C TYR A 22 -3.97 -19.80 4.67
N GLN A 23 -3.75 -19.28 5.87
CA GLN A 23 -3.97 -20.04 7.11
C GLN A 23 -5.47 -20.12 7.43
N THR A 24 -6.01 -21.32 7.57
CA THR A 24 -7.46 -21.56 7.69
C THR A 24 -7.95 -21.81 9.12
N ASN A 25 -7.04 -22.16 10.04
CA ASN A 25 -7.40 -22.52 11.42
C ASN A 25 -7.21 -21.40 12.45
N ILE A 26 -7.13 -20.15 12.02
CA ILE A 26 -7.09 -18.99 12.92
C ILE A 26 -8.50 -18.78 13.50
N LYS A 27 -8.62 -18.69 14.83
CA LYS A 27 -9.89 -18.43 15.53
C LYS A 27 -9.97 -16.99 16.02
N ASP A 28 -8.84 -16.43 16.41
CA ASP A 28 -8.69 -15.09 16.96
C ASP A 28 -7.33 -14.49 16.56
N LEU A 29 -7.25 -13.16 16.55
CA LEU A 29 -6.01 -12.40 16.41
C LEU A 29 -5.71 -11.74 17.76
N ASN A 30 -4.70 -12.22 18.47
CA ASN A 30 -4.29 -11.68 19.78
C ASN A 30 -5.43 -11.59 20.81
N GLY A 31 -6.31 -12.59 20.90
CA GLY A 31 -7.45 -12.58 21.81
C GLY A 31 -8.68 -11.81 21.29
N THR A 32 -8.60 -11.21 20.10
CA THR A 32 -9.77 -10.60 19.43
C THR A 32 -10.39 -11.59 18.43
N PRO A 33 -11.70 -11.87 18.51
CA PRO A 33 -12.34 -12.82 17.61
C PRO A 33 -12.34 -12.30 16.17
N LEU A 34 -12.14 -13.20 15.20
CA LEU A 34 -12.20 -12.83 13.79
C LEU A 34 -13.61 -12.33 13.40
N PRO A 35 -13.70 -11.30 12.54
CA PRO A 35 -14.98 -10.84 12.04
C PRO A 35 -15.65 -11.91 11.19
N ASN A 36 -16.97 -12.05 11.31
CA ASN A 36 -17.72 -12.98 10.47
C ASN A 36 -17.84 -12.41 9.05
N LEU A 37 -17.08 -12.98 8.12
CA LEU A 37 -17.00 -12.52 6.72
C LEU A 37 -18.36 -12.50 6.01
N SER A 38 -19.32 -13.35 6.37
CA SER A 38 -20.67 -13.33 5.76
C SER A 38 -21.50 -12.11 6.14
N LYS A 39 -21.12 -11.41 7.22
CA LYS A 39 -21.75 -10.18 7.70
C LYS A 39 -20.94 -8.93 7.34
N VAL A 40 -19.73 -9.10 6.81
CA VAL A 40 -18.88 -8.00 6.38
C VAL A 40 -19.28 -7.65 4.94
N GLN A 41 -19.93 -6.51 4.77
CA GLN A 41 -20.08 -5.93 3.45
C GLN A 41 -18.72 -5.40 3.01
N ALA A 42 -18.10 -6.03 2.02
CA ALA A 42 -16.86 -5.55 1.42
C ALA A 42 -17.13 -4.19 0.77
N VAL A 43 -16.82 -3.11 1.47
CA VAL A 43 -17.02 -1.79 0.92
C VAL A 43 -15.80 -1.44 0.06
N SER A 44 -16.03 -1.22 -1.23
CA SER A 44 -15.03 -0.81 -2.23
C SER A 44 -14.56 0.64 -2.00
N PHE A 45 -14.21 1.02 -0.76
CA PHE A 45 -13.70 2.36 -0.44
C PHE A 45 -12.19 2.50 -0.54
N TRP A 46 -11.50 1.50 -1.10
CA TRP A 46 -10.04 1.54 -1.23
C TRP A 46 -9.63 2.02 -2.62
N GLY A 47 -9.71 3.34 -2.79
CA GLY A 47 -9.05 4.07 -3.86
C GLY A 47 -9.76 3.97 -5.20
N GLY A 48 -10.57 4.99 -5.50
CA GLY A 48 -10.97 5.25 -6.88
C GLY A 48 -9.74 5.22 -7.80
N ALA A 49 -9.98 4.89 -9.08
CA ALA A 49 -8.99 4.87 -10.15
C ALA A 49 -7.93 5.95 -9.91
N ARG A 50 -6.69 5.52 -9.60
CA ARG A 50 -5.55 6.42 -9.38
C ARG A 50 -5.51 7.41 -10.53
N SER A 51 -5.17 8.68 -10.28
CA SER A 51 -5.04 9.66 -11.38
C SER A 51 -4.13 9.10 -12.47
N GLY A 52 -4.70 8.74 -13.63
CA GLY A 52 -4.02 8.05 -14.72
C GLY A 52 -4.48 6.63 -15.06
N ALA A 53 -5.32 5.99 -14.24
CA ALA A 53 -5.86 4.67 -14.55
C ALA A 53 -6.79 4.74 -15.79
N GLY A 54 -6.53 3.87 -16.78
CA GLY A 54 -7.27 3.86 -18.05
C GLY A 54 -6.83 4.92 -19.08
N ARG A 55 -5.79 5.72 -18.79
CA ARG A 55 -5.22 6.61 -19.83
C ARG A 55 -4.54 5.78 -20.90
N LYS A 56 -4.75 6.17 -22.17
CA LYS A 56 -4.03 5.59 -23.31
C LYS A 56 -2.52 5.69 -23.05
N SER A 57 -1.79 4.60 -23.32
CA SER A 57 -0.33 4.59 -23.18
C SER A 57 0.28 5.72 -23.99
N THR A 58 1.07 6.58 -23.36
CA THR A 58 1.72 7.72 -24.03
C THR A 58 2.97 7.32 -24.80
N GLY A 59 3.40 6.04 -24.72
CA GLY A 59 4.66 5.55 -25.30
C GLY A 59 5.93 6.08 -24.61
N ARG A 60 5.78 6.99 -23.62
CA ARG A 60 6.90 7.57 -22.88
C ARG A 60 7.28 6.67 -21.71
N GLN A 61 8.58 6.40 -21.57
CA GLN A 61 9.11 5.64 -20.45
C GLN A 61 9.21 6.53 -19.20
N PRO A 62 8.66 6.11 -18.05
CA PRO A 62 8.82 6.86 -16.82
C PRO A 62 10.28 6.81 -16.36
N VAL A 63 10.87 7.97 -16.09
CA VAL A 63 12.24 8.08 -15.57
C VAL A 63 12.21 8.66 -14.15
N LEU A 64 12.91 8.00 -13.23
CA LEU A 64 13.04 8.48 -11.86
C LEU A 64 14.25 9.40 -11.72
N LEU A 65 14.01 10.68 -11.42
CA LEU A 65 15.06 11.69 -11.25
C LEU A 65 15.38 11.87 -9.77
N ARG A 66 16.64 11.66 -9.38
CA ARG A 66 17.13 12.00 -8.03
C ARG A 66 17.51 13.47 -8.00
N LEU A 67 16.57 14.30 -7.55
CA LEU A 67 16.74 15.75 -7.48
C LEU A 67 17.03 16.21 -6.05
N THR A 68 17.88 17.23 -5.91
CA THR A 68 18.03 17.91 -4.62
C THR A 68 16.74 18.64 -4.22
N PRO A 69 16.48 18.86 -2.91
CA PRO A 69 15.30 19.60 -2.47
C PRO A 69 15.20 21.02 -3.07
N LYS A 70 16.35 21.69 -3.24
CA LYS A 70 16.43 23.03 -3.84
C LYS A 70 15.99 23.03 -5.31
N THR A 71 16.42 22.04 -6.09
CA THR A 71 16.01 21.89 -7.50
C THR A 71 14.54 21.55 -7.62
N LEU A 72 14.02 20.65 -6.76
CA LEU A 72 12.60 20.29 -6.75
C LEU A 72 11.71 21.50 -6.42
N ARG A 73 12.11 22.33 -5.46
CA ARG A 73 11.39 23.57 -5.10
C ARG A 73 11.29 24.54 -6.27
N ARG A 74 12.38 24.72 -7.02
CA ARG A 74 12.41 25.58 -8.21
C ARG A 74 11.52 25.06 -9.33
N LEU A 75 11.54 23.75 -9.59
CA LEU A 75 10.67 23.13 -10.60
C LEU A 75 9.19 23.29 -10.25
N ARG A 76 8.80 23.09 -8.98
CA ARG A 76 7.43 23.32 -8.52
C ARG A 76 6.99 24.77 -8.71
N ALA A 77 7.85 25.74 -8.39
CA ALA A 77 7.54 27.15 -8.59
C ALA A 77 7.36 27.49 -10.08
N ALA A 78 8.23 26.97 -10.94
CA ALA A 78 8.13 27.14 -12.39
C ALA A 78 6.86 26.50 -12.96
N ALA A 79 6.53 25.28 -12.56
CA ALA A 79 5.32 24.57 -12.94
C ALA A 79 4.04 25.36 -12.58
N ARG A 80 3.98 25.89 -11.35
CA ARG A 80 2.86 26.77 -10.92
C ARG A 80 2.76 28.04 -11.75
N LYS A 81 3.88 28.71 -12.01
CA LYS A 81 3.90 29.94 -12.82
C LYS A 81 3.44 29.70 -14.26
N GLN A 82 3.71 28.52 -14.81
CA GLN A 82 3.42 28.16 -16.20
C GLN A 82 2.11 27.38 -16.38
N GLY A 83 1.42 26.99 -15.30
CA GLY A 83 0.22 26.15 -15.37
C GLY A 83 0.47 24.74 -15.91
N LYS A 84 1.71 24.25 -15.83
CA LYS A 84 2.15 22.96 -16.39
C LYS A 84 2.42 21.92 -15.30
N SER A 85 2.49 20.65 -15.67
CA SER A 85 2.95 19.60 -14.76
C SER A 85 4.45 19.73 -14.45
N ILE A 86 4.88 19.24 -13.29
CA ILE A 86 6.30 19.25 -12.90
C ILE A 86 7.14 18.43 -13.91
N SER A 87 6.58 17.33 -14.41
CA SER A 87 7.19 16.47 -15.42
C SER A 87 7.43 17.21 -16.74
N GLU A 88 6.45 17.96 -17.26
CA GLU A 88 6.62 18.74 -18.49
C GLU A 88 7.73 19.79 -18.37
N VAL A 89 7.81 20.47 -17.23
CA VAL A 89 8.86 21.46 -16.98
C VAL A 89 10.23 20.81 -16.82
N ALA A 90 10.29 19.61 -16.22
CA ALA A 90 11.53 18.85 -16.08
C ALA A 90 12.02 18.32 -17.44
N GLU A 91 11.13 17.73 -18.24
CA GLU A 91 11.42 17.23 -19.59
C GLU A 91 11.98 18.35 -20.48
N ALA A 92 11.34 19.52 -20.50
CA ALA A 92 11.80 20.65 -21.31
C ALA A 92 13.23 21.10 -20.96
N ARG A 93 13.67 20.93 -19.71
CA ARG A 93 15.04 21.26 -19.29
C ARG A 93 16.04 20.17 -19.58
N LEU A 94 15.61 18.90 -19.63
CA LEU A 94 16.48 17.77 -19.98
C LEU A 94 16.76 17.69 -21.47
N VAL A 95 15.83 18.13 -22.33
CA VAL A 95 16.02 18.17 -23.79
C VAL A 95 17.02 19.25 -24.21
N LEU A 96 17.21 20.28 -23.39
CA LEU A 96 18.13 21.40 -23.64
C LEU A 96 19.53 21.18 -23.06
N ALA A 97 19.77 20.09 -22.34
CA ALA A 97 21.04 19.74 -21.71
C ALA A 97 21.76 18.66 -22.51
#